data_AF-A0A845C5G4-F1
#
_entry.id   AF-A0A845C5G4-F1
#
_cell.length_a   1.000
_cell.length_b   1.000
_cell.length_c   1.000
_cell.angle_alpha   90.00
_cell.angle_beta   90.00
_cell.angle_gamma   90.00
#
_symmetry.space_group_name_H-M   'P 1'
#
loop_
_entity.id
_entity.type
_entity.pdbx_description
1 polymer ?
#
loop_
_entity_poly.entity_id
_entity_poly.type
_entity_poly.pdbx_seq_one_letter_code
_entity_poly.pdbx_strand_id
1 'polypeptide(L)'
;MQLTAMFPDEDAATTWFEALVWPNGRHCPRCGCTDTREAARTTGLPDYCTSCRKTFSVRIGTALERSKVTFRQGVFAIYLEVTSLKVVSSMKMTASSIYVLARAPTTRSLSRFKKAIDYT
;
A
#
# COMPACT_ATOMS: atom_id res chain seq x y z
N MET A 1 -6.64 -19.36 -6.84
CA MET A 1 -5.88 -18.24 -6.25
C MET A 1 -4.88 -17.73 -7.29
N GLN A 2 -5.20 -16.66 -8.03
CA GLN A 2 -4.32 -16.14 -9.11
C GLN A 2 -3.18 -15.25 -8.58
N LEU A 3 -3.36 -14.61 -7.41
CA LEU A 3 -2.38 -13.65 -6.87
C LEU A 3 -1.08 -14.33 -6.38
N THR A 4 -1.17 -15.53 -5.82
CA THR A 4 0.00 -16.34 -5.42
C THR A 4 0.88 -16.74 -6.60
N ALA A 5 0.30 -16.86 -7.79
CA ALA A 5 1.03 -17.15 -9.03
C ALA A 5 1.71 -15.91 -9.61
N MET A 6 1.11 -14.72 -9.45
CA MET A 6 1.73 -13.45 -9.86
C MET A 6 2.91 -13.04 -8.97
N PHE A 7 2.87 -13.40 -7.68
CA PHE A 7 3.93 -13.13 -6.71
C PHE A 7 4.41 -14.43 -6.08
N PRO A 8 5.26 -15.21 -6.78
CA PRO A 8 5.81 -16.46 -6.26
C PRO A 8 6.85 -16.22 -5.15
N ASP A 9 7.60 -15.12 -5.25
CA ASP A 9 8.72 -14.78 -4.37
C ASP A 9 8.57 -13.38 -3.76
N GLU A 10 9.29 -13.12 -2.67
CA GLU A 10 9.34 -11.79 -2.03
C GLU A 10 10.01 -10.75 -2.93
N ASP A 11 10.96 -11.14 -3.79
CA ASP A 11 11.64 -10.22 -4.71
C ASP A 11 10.70 -9.69 -5.80
N ALA A 12 9.77 -10.52 -6.27
CA ALA A 12 8.74 -10.11 -7.23
C ALA A 12 7.80 -9.06 -6.59
N ALA A 13 7.40 -9.30 -5.34
CA ALA A 13 6.59 -8.34 -4.58
C ALA A 13 7.35 -7.03 -4.34
N THR A 14 8.63 -7.10 -3.99
CA THR A 14 9.48 -5.92 -3.75
C THR A 14 9.61 -5.09 -5.01
N THR A 15 9.85 -5.71 -6.17
CA THR A 15 9.94 -5.02 -7.47
C THR A 15 8.64 -4.29 -7.81
N TRP A 16 7.50 -4.91 -7.51
CA TRP A 16 6.20 -4.29 -7.73
C TRP A 16 5.98 -3.07 -6.82
N PHE A 17 6.38 -3.16 -5.54
CA PHE A 17 6.34 -2.00 -4.64
C PHE A 17 7.29 -0.89 -5.08
N GLU A 18 8.50 -1.21 -5.56
CA GLU A 18 9.42 -0.22 -6.10
C GLU A 18 8.81 0.53 -7.28
N ALA A 19 8.17 -0.18 -8.21
CA ALA A 19 7.51 0.43 -9.36
C ALA A 19 6.35 1.36 -8.95
N LEU A 20 5.64 1.03 -7.86
CA LEU A 20 4.55 1.87 -7.34
C LEU A 20 5.05 3.11 -6.60
N VAL A 21 6.07 2.95 -5.75
CA VAL A 21 6.61 4.06 -4.94
C VAL A 21 7.46 5.00 -5.80
N TRP A 22 8.16 4.44 -6.79
CA TRP A 22 9.13 5.15 -7.62
C TRP A 22 8.87 4.97 -9.12
N PRO A 23 7.76 5.50 -9.65
CA PRO A 23 7.41 5.34 -11.06
C PRO A 23 8.43 6.01 -12.00
N ASN A 24 9.03 7.11 -11.57
CA ASN A 24 9.98 7.91 -12.35
C ASN A 24 11.44 7.71 -11.90
N GLY A 25 11.71 6.64 -11.15
CA GLY A 25 13.03 6.34 -10.60
C GLY A 25 13.13 6.61 -9.09
N ARG A 26 14.15 5.97 -8.49
CA ARG A 26 14.37 5.98 -7.05
C ARG A 26 14.75 7.38 -6.59
N HIS A 27 14.11 7.83 -5.53
CA HIS A 27 14.48 9.06 -4.82
C HIS A 27 14.47 8.79 -3.32
N CYS A 28 15.31 9.52 -2.60
CA CYS A 28 15.36 9.39 -1.16
C CYS A 28 14.14 10.10 -0.54
N PRO A 29 13.33 9.42 0.29
CA PRO A 29 12.11 9.99 0.89
C PRO A 29 12.38 11.07 1.95
N ARG A 30 13.65 11.30 2.31
CA ARG A 30 14.07 12.28 3.33
C ARG A 30 14.54 13.62 2.75
N CYS A 31 15.38 13.59 1.71
CA CYS A 31 15.86 14.80 1.00
C CYS A 31 15.11 15.08 -0.30
N GLY A 32 14.44 14.09 -0.90
CA GLY A 32 13.94 14.17 -2.28
C GLY A 32 15.02 14.04 -3.36
N CYS A 33 16.27 13.80 -2.99
CA CYS A 33 17.38 13.68 -3.92
C CYS A 33 17.39 12.33 -4.66
N THR A 34 17.73 12.36 -5.95
CA THR A 34 17.77 11.19 -6.86
C THR A 34 19.12 10.46 -6.81
N ASP A 35 20.16 11.09 -6.28
CA ASP A 35 21.52 10.54 -6.17
C ASP A 35 21.60 9.48 -5.06
N THR A 36 21.09 8.30 -5.40
CA THR A 36 20.98 7.15 -4.50
C THR A 36 21.81 5.99 -5.01
N ARG A 37 22.43 5.25 -4.09
CA ARG A 37 23.12 3.99 -4.38
C ARG A 37 22.18 2.84 -4.06
N GLU A 38 21.86 2.07 -5.09
CA GLU A 38 21.14 0.82 -4.95
C GLU A 38 22.00 -0.18 -4.18
N ALA A 39 21.42 -0.77 -3.15
CA ALA A 39 22.04 -1.89 -2.48
C ALA A 39 21.77 -3.17 -3.26
N ALA A 40 22.77 -4.05 -3.36
CA ALA A 40 22.59 -5.34 -4.01
C ALA A 40 21.49 -6.14 -3.29
N ARG A 41 20.40 -6.44 -4.00
CA ARG A 41 19.25 -7.17 -3.45
C ARG A 41 19.65 -8.53 -2.86
N THR A 42 20.61 -9.21 -3.48
CA THR A 42 21.17 -10.49 -3.03
C THR A 42 21.75 -10.43 -1.61
N THR A 43 22.21 -9.25 -1.18
CA THR A 43 22.86 -9.07 0.12
C THR A 43 21.87 -8.59 1.19
N GLY A 44 20.61 -8.29 0.82
CA GLY A 44 19.61 -7.74 1.73
C GLY A 44 19.99 -6.38 2.31
N LEU A 45 20.96 -5.69 1.70
CA LEU A 45 21.37 -4.38 2.16
C LEU A 45 20.29 -3.36 1.79
N PRO A 46 20.00 -2.40 2.68
CA PRO A 46 19.10 -1.30 2.40
C PRO A 46 19.77 -0.18 1.57
N ASP A 47 18.99 0.51 0.74
CA ASP A 47 19.47 1.56 -0.18
C ASP A 47 20.11 2.73 0.56
N TYR A 48 21.10 3.36 -0.07
CA TYR A 48 21.86 4.44 0.55
C TYR A 48 21.72 5.75 -0.22
N CYS A 49 21.41 6.82 0.50
CA CYS A 49 21.37 8.17 -0.05
C CYS A 49 22.72 8.87 0.12
N THR A 50 23.32 9.35 -0.97
CA THR A 50 24.64 10.02 -0.93
C THR A 50 24.56 11.40 -0.28
N SER A 51 23.50 12.18 -0.53
CA SER A 51 23.39 13.54 0.01
C SER A 51 23.07 13.56 1.51
N CYS A 52 22.13 12.72 1.97
CA CYS A 52 21.78 12.63 3.39
C CYS A 52 22.72 11.73 4.19
N ARG A 53 23.53 10.90 3.52
CA ARG A 53 24.35 9.84 4.12
C ARG A 53 23.55 8.87 4.99
N LYS A 54 22.27 8.69 4.67
CA LYS A 54 21.34 7.86 5.42
C LYS A 54 20.83 6.75 4.54
N THR A 55 20.68 5.60 5.16
CA THR A 55 20.04 4.44 4.56
C THR A 55 18.53 4.60 4.56
N PHE A 56 17.88 4.12 3.51
CA PHE A 56 16.43 4.04 3.36
C PHE A 56 16.03 2.72 2.68
N SER A 57 14.75 2.42 2.63
CA SER A 57 14.21 1.29 1.90
C SER A 57 12.87 1.66 1.28
N VAL A 58 12.38 0.83 0.36
CA VAL A 58 11.07 0.94 -0.28
C VAL A 58 9.92 1.02 0.73
N ARG A 59 10.12 0.58 1.97
CA ARG A 59 9.10 0.63 3.02
C ARG A 59 8.83 2.04 3.54
N ILE A 60 9.80 2.94 3.47
CA ILE A 60 9.67 4.28 4.05
C ILE A 60 8.63 5.07 3.28
N GLY A 61 7.65 5.65 3.99
CA GLY A 61 6.53 6.36 3.38
C GLY A 61 5.38 5.47 2.92
N THR A 62 5.45 4.16 3.19
CA THR A 62 4.35 3.21 2.88
C THR A 62 3.65 2.75 4.16
N ALA A 63 2.44 2.19 4.02
CA ALA A 63 1.71 1.58 5.14
C ALA A 63 2.48 0.42 5.80
N LEU A 64 3.49 -0.14 5.12
CA LEU A 64 4.30 -1.23 5.64
C LEU A 64 5.48 -0.77 6.51
N GLU A 65 5.76 0.55 6.59
CA GLU A 65 6.97 1.10 7.23
C GLU A 65 7.18 0.61 8.67
N ARG A 66 6.12 0.61 9.48
CA ARG A 66 6.17 0.22 10.89
C ARG A 66 5.71 -1.22 11.13
N SER A 67 5.32 -1.92 10.08
CA SER A 67 4.76 -3.26 10.17
C SER A 67 5.85 -4.32 10.05
N LYS A 68 5.69 -5.45 10.75
CA LYS A 68 6.55 -6.63 10.56
C LYS A 68 6.13 -7.48 9.36
N VAL A 69 5.19 -6.98 8.56
CA VAL A 69 4.58 -7.70 7.44
C VAL A 69 5.57 -7.75 6.28
N THR A 70 5.67 -8.90 5.61
CA THR A 70 6.52 -9.05 4.42
C THR A 70 5.92 -8.33 3.21
N PHE A 71 6.70 -8.07 2.17
CA PHE A 71 6.16 -7.37 0.99
C PHE A 71 5.07 -8.21 0.33
N ARG A 72 5.29 -9.53 0.21
CA ARG A 72 4.28 -10.45 -0.34
C ARG A 72 2.98 -10.41 0.44
N GLN A 73 3.04 -10.47 1.78
CA GLN A 73 1.87 -10.33 2.64
C GLN A 73 1.19 -8.96 2.49
N GLY A 74 1.98 -7.91 2.31
CA GLY A 74 1.49 -6.57 2.01
C GLY A 74 0.67 -6.51 0.72
N VAL A 75 1.12 -7.18 -0.35
CA VAL A 75 0.35 -7.26 -1.61
C VAL A 75 -1.00 -7.94 -1.39
N PHE A 76 -1.03 -9.05 -0.64
CA PHE A 76 -2.29 -9.73 -0.31
C PHE A 76 -3.24 -8.83 0.49
N ALA A 77 -2.72 -8.12 1.50
CA ALA A 77 -3.52 -7.18 2.29
C ALA A 77 -4.11 -6.07 1.41
N ILE A 78 -3.30 -5.43 0.55
CA ILE A 78 -3.75 -4.39 -0.38
C ILE A 78 -4.81 -4.95 -1.33
N TYR A 79 -4.60 -6.14 -1.88
CA TYR A 79 -5.55 -6.78 -2.78
C TYR A 79 -6.89 -7.07 -2.08
N LEU A 80 -6.87 -7.58 -0.85
CA LEU A 80 -8.06 -7.85 -0.06
C LEU A 80 -8.82 -6.56 0.27
N GLU A 81 -8.14 -5.49 0.65
CA GLU A 81 -8.76 -4.18 0.89
C GLU A 81 -9.43 -3.63 -0.38
N VAL A 82 -8.71 -3.64 -1.51
CA VAL A 82 -9.23 -3.14 -2.80
C VAL A 82 -10.40 -3.99 -3.32
N THR A 83 -10.36 -5.31 -3.12
CA THR A 83 -11.46 -6.20 -3.52
C THR A 83 -12.63 -6.15 -2.56
N SER A 84 -12.42 -6.01 -1.26
CA SER A 84 -13.46 -5.82 -0.25
C SER A 84 -14.31 -4.57 -0.54
N LEU A 85 -13.65 -3.47 -0.92
CA LEU A 85 -14.33 -2.24 -1.34
C LEU A 85 -15.16 -2.45 -2.62
N LYS A 86 -14.67 -3.24 -3.58
CA LYS A 86 -15.44 -3.59 -4.80
C LYS A 86 -16.63 -4.49 -4.51
N VAL A 87 -16.48 -5.48 -3.61
CA VAL A 87 -17.59 -6.38 -3.23
C VAL A 87 -18.72 -5.58 -2.57
N VAL A 88 -18.38 -4.61 -1.70
CA VAL A 88 -19.38 -3.71 -1.10
C VAL A 88 -20.00 -2.77 -2.14
N SER A 89 -19.23 -2.31 -3.13
CA SER A 89 -19.75 -1.45 -4.22
C SER A 89 -20.70 -2.19 -5.17
N SER A 90 -20.46 -3.47 -5.44
CA SER A 90 -21.34 -4.30 -6.28
C SER A 90 -22.64 -4.66 -5.56
N MET A 91 -22.57 -4.92 -4.25
CA MET A 91 -23.74 -5.18 -3.40
C MET A 91 -24.58 -3.92 -3.13
N LYS A 92 -24.03 -2.72 -3.37
CA LYS A 92 -24.78 -1.45 -3.32
C LYS A 92 -25.62 -1.16 -4.56
N MET A 93 -25.37 -1.83 -5.70
CA MET A 93 -26.18 -1.65 -6.92
C MET A 93 -27.37 -2.61 -7.02
N THR A 94 -27.40 -3.69 -6.23
CA THR A 94 -28.56 -4.61 -6.15
C THR A 94 -29.45 -4.35 -4.93
N ALA A 95 -29.02 -3.50 -4.00
CA ALA A 95 -29.78 -3.22 -2.77
C ALA A 95 -30.87 -2.14 -2.93
N SER A 96 -30.93 -1.40 -4.05
CA SER A 96 -32.00 -0.43 -4.29
C SER A 96 -33.37 -1.06 -4.59
N SER A 97 -33.46 -2.39 -4.73
CA SER A 97 -34.72 -3.12 -4.92
C SER A 97 -35.16 -3.96 -3.70
N ILE A 98 -34.48 -3.85 -2.55
CA ILE A 98 -35.01 -4.41 -1.29
C ILE A 98 -35.19 -3.24 -0.32
N TYR A 99 -36.15 -2.39 -0.67
CA TYR A 99 -36.82 -1.56 0.32
C TYR A 99 -37.36 -2.47 1.42
N VAL A 100 -37.27 -1.97 2.65
CA VAL A 100 -37.99 -2.41 3.85
C VAL A 100 -37.32 -3.53 4.68
N LEU A 101 -36.91 -3.10 5.89
CA LEU A 101 -36.64 -3.85 7.13
C LEU A 101 -35.20 -4.27 7.45
N ALA A 102 -34.40 -3.32 7.97
CA ALA A 102 -33.93 -3.40 9.37
C ALA A 102 -33.06 -2.18 9.75
N ARG A 103 -33.66 -1.29 10.54
CA ARG A 103 -33.09 -0.46 11.63
C ARG A 103 -31.66 0.10 11.47
N ALA A 104 -31.57 1.43 11.37
CA ALA A 104 -30.41 2.19 11.80
C ALA A 104 -30.19 2.06 13.32
N PRO A 105 -28.92 2.03 13.78
CA PRO A 105 -28.55 2.97 14.84
C PRO A 105 -27.23 3.72 14.55
N THR A 106 -27.39 5.04 14.49
CA THR A 106 -26.52 6.09 15.07
C THR A 106 -25.00 5.88 15.07
N THR A 107 -24.29 6.42 14.06
CA THR A 107 -22.84 6.66 14.16
C THR A 107 -22.53 8.16 14.16
N ARG A 108 -22.47 8.70 15.38
CA ARG A 108 -21.74 9.91 15.79
C ARG A 108 -20.22 9.77 15.58
N SER A 109 -19.79 9.21 14.45
CA SER A 109 -18.39 8.88 14.13
C SER A 109 -18.06 8.95 12.63
N LEU A 110 -18.93 9.49 11.78
CA LEU A 110 -18.63 9.71 10.35
C LEU A 110 -17.80 10.99 10.10
N SER A 111 -17.64 11.87 11.08
CA SER A 111 -16.90 13.13 10.90
C SER A 111 -15.37 12.97 10.96
N ARG A 112 -14.85 11.86 11.51
CA ARG A 112 -13.39 11.64 11.61
C ARG A 112 -12.79 10.98 10.38
N PHE A 113 -13.57 10.17 9.65
CA PHE A 113 -13.08 9.50 8.43
C PHE A 113 -13.03 10.44 7.22
N LYS A 114 -13.90 11.44 7.15
CA LYS A 114 -13.93 12.37 6.00
C LYS A 114 -12.69 13.29 5.94
N LYS A 115 -12.18 13.72 7.10
CA LYS A 115 -10.95 14.53 7.20
C LYS A 115 -9.65 13.82 6.80
N ALA A 116 -9.66 12.50 6.65
CA ALA A 116 -8.48 11.75 6.23
C ALA A 116 -8.36 11.61 4.70
N ILE A 117 -9.43 11.94 3.95
CA ILE A 117 -9.50 11.77 2.50
C ILE A 117 -9.24 13.10 1.76
N ASP A 118 -9.50 14.25 2.40
CA ASP A 118 -9.34 15.57 1.78
C ASP A 118 -7.90 16.14 1.83
N TYR A 119 -6.87 15.29 2.04
CA TYR A 119 -5.46 15.68 1.91
C TYR A 119 -4.78 14.82 0.85
N THR A 120 -5.28 14.93 -0.38
CA THR A 120 -4.63 14.56 -1.64
C THR A 120 -5.02 15.65 -2.63
#